data_AF-A0A369HEJ7-F1
#
_entry.id   AF-A0A369HEJ7-F1
#
_cell.length_a   1.000
_cell.length_b   1.000
_cell.length_c   1.000
_cell.angle_alpha   90.00
_cell.angle_beta   90.00
_cell.angle_gamma   90.00
#
_symmetry.space_group_name_H-M   'P 1'
#
loop_
_entity.id
_entity.type
_entity.pdbx_description
1 polymer ?
#
loop_
_entity_poly.entity_id
_entity_poly.type
_entity_poly.pdbx_seq_one_letter_code
_entity_poly.pdbx_strand_id
1 'polypeptide(L)'
;MQQLEGFRRAASSSSTSSDSSTVTDESSLRSCEGMTEEERRSVWKCMLALQRRYGCYNSTRIDLAVNAGEEGLNLMPNPFIIDTLNHSVTHLPDEGWQMLDRSLLGTEQSPPVDARNMKLRFWRRP
;
A
#
# COMPACT_ATOMS: atom_id res chain seq x y z
N MET A 1 -64.90 -28.72 -26.09
CA MET A 1 -63.56 -28.33 -25.59
C MET A 1 -63.74 -26.98 -24.88
N GLN A 2 -64.20 -26.97 -23.60
CA GLN A 2 -63.43 -26.68 -22.34
C GLN A 2 -62.68 -25.33 -22.41
N GLN A 3 -63.19 -24.19 -21.90
CA GLN A 3 -63.35 -23.64 -20.51
C GLN A 3 -62.05 -23.27 -19.77
N LEU A 4 -62.14 -22.13 -19.06
CA LEU A 4 -61.10 -21.21 -18.58
C LEU A 4 -60.67 -21.46 -17.10
N GLU A 5 -59.42 -21.07 -16.80
CA GLU A 5 -58.79 -20.73 -15.49
C GLU A 5 -58.29 -21.82 -14.51
N GLY A 6 -57.03 -21.66 -14.03
CA GLY A 6 -56.56 -22.24 -12.76
C GLY A 6 -55.06 -22.58 -12.60
N PHE A 7 -54.25 -21.60 -12.16
CA PHE A 7 -53.04 -21.67 -11.29
C PHE A 7 -51.97 -22.80 -11.39
N ARG A 8 -50.68 -22.41 -11.47
CA ARG A 8 -49.67 -22.50 -10.37
C ARG A 8 -48.29 -21.91 -10.75
N ARG A 9 -47.67 -21.28 -9.75
CA ARG A 9 -46.40 -20.54 -9.72
C ARG A 9 -45.24 -21.48 -9.38
N ALA A 10 -44.07 -21.31 -9.99
CA ALA A 10 -42.79 -21.74 -9.43
C ALA A 10 -41.67 -20.79 -9.90
N ALA A 11 -41.05 -20.12 -8.94
CA ALA A 11 -39.90 -19.26 -9.16
C ALA A 11 -38.68 -20.12 -9.47
N SER A 12 -37.99 -19.82 -10.58
CA SER A 12 -36.65 -20.33 -10.82
C SER A 12 -35.65 -19.32 -10.27
N SER A 13 -35.28 -19.51 -9.02
CA SER A 13 -34.10 -18.90 -8.41
C SER A 13 -32.87 -19.50 -9.09
N SER A 14 -32.34 -18.80 -10.08
CA SER A 14 -30.99 -19.07 -10.59
C SER A 14 -29.99 -18.66 -9.52
N SER A 15 -29.43 -19.68 -8.88
CA SER A 15 -28.41 -19.58 -7.85
C SER A 15 -27.25 -18.70 -8.29
N THR A 16 -26.94 -17.75 -7.43
CA THR A 16 -25.72 -16.96 -7.42
C THR A 16 -24.52 -17.89 -7.42
N SER A 17 -23.77 -17.93 -8.53
CA SER A 17 -22.37 -18.32 -8.47
C SER A 17 -21.64 -17.20 -7.72
N SER A 18 -21.42 -17.42 -6.43
CA SER A 18 -20.46 -16.68 -5.64
C SER A 18 -19.09 -16.89 -6.28
N ASP A 19 -18.73 -16.00 -7.19
CA ASP A 19 -17.33 -15.79 -7.51
C ASP A 19 -16.69 -15.30 -6.21
N SER A 20 -15.99 -16.20 -5.52
CA SER A 20 -15.02 -15.83 -4.49
C SER A 20 -13.89 -15.11 -5.17
N SER A 21 -14.16 -13.87 -5.57
CA SER A 21 -13.14 -12.85 -5.69
C SER A 21 -12.65 -12.62 -4.26
N THR A 22 -11.65 -13.39 -3.84
CA THR A 22 -10.70 -12.97 -2.82
C THR A 22 -9.94 -11.78 -3.39
N VAL A 23 -10.64 -10.66 -3.60
CA VAL A 23 -10.02 -9.35 -3.56
C VAL A 23 -9.68 -9.15 -2.09
N THR A 24 -8.53 -9.70 -1.68
CA THR A 24 -7.82 -9.14 -0.54
C THR A 24 -7.74 -7.66 -0.85
N ASP A 25 -8.47 -6.86 -0.08
CA ASP A 25 -8.60 -5.44 -0.24
C ASP A 25 -7.20 -4.83 -0.03
N GLU A 26 -6.39 -4.78 -1.09
CA GLU A 26 -5.03 -4.23 -1.06
C GLU A 26 -5.04 -2.76 -0.62
N SER A 27 -6.20 -2.10 -0.74
CA SER A 27 -6.47 -0.77 -0.19
C SER A 27 -6.46 -0.75 1.34
N SER A 28 -7.03 -1.76 2.00
CA SER A 28 -7.08 -1.89 3.47
C SER A 28 -5.72 -2.19 4.08
N LEU A 29 -4.88 -2.97 3.40
CA LEU A 29 -3.52 -3.30 3.87
C LEU A 29 -2.57 -2.09 3.88
N ARG A 30 -2.94 -1.01 3.18
CA ARG A 30 -2.12 0.21 3.02
C ARG A 30 -2.61 1.39 3.86
N SER A 31 -3.55 1.13 4.77
CA SER A 31 -4.10 2.09 5.71
C SER A 31 -3.20 2.26 6.93
N CYS A 32 -3.07 3.50 7.41
CA CYS A 32 -2.43 3.88 8.66
C CYS A 32 -3.41 3.93 9.85
N GLU A 33 -4.64 3.43 9.69
CA GLU A 33 -5.63 3.38 10.75
C GLU A 33 -5.14 2.51 11.93
N GLY A 34 -5.22 3.06 13.16
CA GLY A 34 -4.73 2.39 14.37
C GLY A 34 -3.22 2.49 14.62
N MET A 35 -2.44 3.07 13.71
CA MET A 35 -0.99 3.27 13.91
C MET A 35 -0.67 4.44 14.84
N THR A 36 0.33 4.24 15.69
CA THR A 36 0.97 5.28 16.49
C THR A 36 1.70 6.29 15.60
N GLU A 37 2.09 7.43 16.17
CA GLU A 37 2.84 8.44 15.43
C GLU A 37 4.25 7.97 15.03
N GLU A 38 4.88 7.14 15.85
CA GLU A 38 6.20 6.59 15.56
C GLU A 38 6.18 5.60 14.39
N GLU A 39 5.17 4.74 14.35
CA GLU A 39 4.94 3.83 13.22
C GLU A 39 4.69 4.62 11.94
N ARG A 40 3.82 5.64 11.98
CA ARG A 40 3.58 6.52 10.83
C ARG A 40 4.83 7.27 10.39
N ARG A 41 5.70 7.68 11.32
CA ARG A 41 7.00 8.31 11.00
C ARG A 41 7.92 7.32 10.28
N SER A 42 7.87 6.04 10.65
CA SER A 42 8.62 4.97 9.99
C SER A 42 8.11 4.71 8.57
N VAL A 43 6.79 4.65 8.38
CA VAL A 43 6.15 4.59 7.05
C VAL A 43 6.57 5.79 6.21
N TRP A 44 6.44 7.01 6.74
CA TRP A 44 6.83 8.24 6.04
C TRP A 44 8.28 8.21 5.57
N LYS A 45 9.21 7.79 6.45
CA LYS A 45 10.62 7.62 6.10
C LYS A 45 10.80 6.61 4.96
N CYS A 46 10.05 5.51 4.97
CA CYS A 46 10.06 4.54 3.88
C CYS A 46 9.56 5.15 2.56
N MET A 47 8.45 5.88 2.59
CA MET A 47 7.89 6.55 1.40
C MET A 47 8.89 7.53 0.76
N LEU A 48 9.61 8.32 1.57
CA LEU A 48 10.65 9.23 1.06
C LEU A 48 11.83 8.48 0.43
N ALA A 49 12.23 7.35 1.01
CA ALA A 49 13.27 6.50 0.45
C ALA A 49 12.84 5.87 -0.88
N LEU A 50 11.59 5.41 -0.98
CA LEU A 50 11.02 4.89 -2.21
C LEU A 50 10.94 5.97 -3.30
N GLN A 51 10.53 7.19 -2.96
CA GLN A 51 10.52 8.29 -3.92
C GLN A 51 11.93 8.58 -4.45
N ARG A 52 12.94 8.70 -3.58
CA ARG A 52 14.33 8.94 -3.99
C ARG A 52 14.86 7.86 -4.94
N ARG A 53 14.40 6.62 -4.77
CA ARG A 53 14.91 5.47 -5.51
C ARG A 53 14.17 5.22 -6.83
N TYR A 54 12.85 5.39 -6.84
CA TYR A 54 11.99 4.96 -7.94
C TYR A 54 11.16 6.10 -8.55
N GLY A 55 10.98 7.22 -7.86
CA GLY A 55 10.11 8.32 -8.33
C GLY A 55 8.65 7.91 -8.49
N CYS A 56 8.18 6.99 -7.66
CA CYS A 56 6.88 6.30 -7.81
C CYS A 56 5.67 7.12 -7.32
N TYR A 57 5.89 8.20 -6.57
CA TYR A 57 4.83 9.08 -6.10
C TYR A 57 4.71 10.31 -6.99
N ASN A 58 3.49 10.61 -7.44
CA ASN A 58 3.15 11.87 -8.09
C ASN A 58 2.59 12.86 -7.05
N SER A 59 3.47 13.32 -6.15
CA SER A 59 3.06 14.21 -5.05
C SER A 59 4.12 15.25 -4.77
N THR A 60 3.77 16.51 -5.02
CA THR A 60 4.62 17.68 -4.71
C THR A 60 5.06 17.70 -3.24
N ARG A 61 4.20 17.22 -2.32
CA ARG A 61 4.56 17.14 -0.90
C ARG A 61 5.72 16.19 -0.66
N ILE A 62 5.69 15.02 -1.29
CA ILE A 62 6.77 14.03 -1.18
C ILE A 62 8.03 14.60 -1.84
N ASP A 63 7.92 15.25 -3.00
CA ASP A 63 9.07 15.85 -3.68
C ASP A 63 9.76 16.92 -2.81
N LEU A 64 8.97 17.81 -2.19
CA LEU A 64 9.49 18.81 -1.26
C LEU A 64 10.20 18.16 -0.07
N ALA A 65 9.59 17.14 0.54
CA ALA A 65 10.20 16.44 1.67
C ALA A 65 11.48 15.68 1.27
N VAL A 66 11.51 15.06 0.09
CA VAL A 66 12.73 14.45 -0.45
C VAL A 66 13.84 15.48 -0.63
N ASN A 67 13.52 16.63 -1.23
CA ASN A 67 14.45 17.73 -1.48
C ASN A 67 14.96 18.39 -0.20
N ALA A 68 14.16 18.40 0.86
CA ALA A 68 14.52 18.93 2.18
C ALA A 68 15.50 18.04 2.97
N GLY A 69 15.85 16.84 2.46
CA GLY A 69 16.83 15.98 3.12
C GLY A 69 16.29 15.35 4.42
N GLU A 70 16.99 15.54 5.53
CA GLU A 70 16.57 15.07 6.86
C GLU A 70 15.40 15.90 7.42
N GLU A 71 15.32 17.19 7.09
CA GLU A 71 14.20 18.05 7.48
C GLU A 71 12.86 17.60 6.86
N GLY A 72 12.92 16.82 5.77
CA GLY A 72 11.74 16.20 5.16
C GLY A 72 10.98 15.25 6.08
N LEU A 73 11.64 14.67 7.09
CA LEU A 73 10.99 13.83 8.10
C LEU A 73 10.04 14.64 8.99
N ASN A 74 10.31 15.93 9.17
CA ASN A 74 9.46 16.86 9.93
C ASN A 74 8.23 17.32 9.13
N LEU A 75 8.21 17.06 7.80
CA LEU A 75 7.09 17.38 6.91
C LEU A 75 6.07 16.24 6.80
N MET A 76 6.14 15.27 7.72
CA MET A 76 5.20 14.14 7.78
C MET A 76 3.75 14.67 7.79
N PRO A 77 2.91 14.24 6.84
CA PRO A 77 1.52 14.66 6.80
C PRO A 77 0.66 13.89 7.82
N ASN A 78 -0.61 14.28 7.93
CA ASN A 78 -1.57 13.56 8.75
C ASN A 78 -1.83 12.14 8.19
N PRO A 79 -2.36 11.20 9.00
CA PRO A 79 -2.56 9.80 8.58
C PRO A 79 -3.38 9.66 7.30
N PHE A 80 -4.50 10.39 7.18
CA PHE A 80 -5.37 10.35 6.00
C PHE A 80 -4.63 10.70 4.70
N ILE A 81 -3.72 11.68 4.75
CA ILE A 81 -2.90 12.05 3.59
C ILE A 81 -1.85 10.98 3.30
N ILE A 82 -1.28 10.32 4.33
CA ILE A 82 -0.36 9.18 4.13
C ILE A 82 -1.10 8.07 3.37
N ASP A 83 -2.31 7.73 3.78
CA ASP A 83 -3.14 6.70 3.12
C ASP A 83 -3.40 7.04 1.66
N THR A 84 -3.82 8.29 1.42
CA THR A 84 -4.05 8.81 0.07
C THR A 84 -2.79 8.67 -0.80
N LEU A 85 -1.62 8.95 -0.23
CA LEU A 85 -0.35 8.83 -0.95
C LEU A 85 0.01 7.38 -1.22
N ASN A 86 -0.23 6.45 -0.29
CA ASN A 86 -0.01 5.02 -0.49
C ASN A 86 -0.85 4.45 -1.64
N HIS A 87 -2.04 4.99 -1.86
CA HIS A 87 -2.90 4.60 -3.00
C HIS A 87 -2.48 5.24 -4.33
N SER A 88 -1.72 6.34 -4.28
CA SER A 88 -1.24 7.06 -5.48
C SER A 88 0.08 6.53 -6.07
N VAL A 89 0.66 5.49 -5.48
CA VAL A 89 1.91 4.89 -5.94
C VAL A 89 1.73 4.32 -7.35
N THR A 90 2.61 4.69 -8.26
CA THR A 90 2.63 4.20 -9.64
C THR A 90 4.00 3.65 -10.01
N HIS A 91 4.04 2.65 -10.89
CA HIS A 91 5.29 2.08 -11.43
C HIS A 91 6.31 1.60 -10.37
N LEU A 92 5.85 1.21 -9.18
CA LEU A 92 6.72 0.68 -8.14
C LEU A 92 6.96 -0.83 -8.38
N PRO A 93 8.22 -1.30 -8.40
CA PRO A 93 8.52 -2.72 -8.55
C PRO A 93 8.23 -3.49 -7.25
N ASP A 94 8.14 -4.82 -7.34
CA ASP A 94 7.77 -5.70 -6.22
C ASP A 94 8.66 -5.51 -4.98
N GLU A 95 9.96 -5.24 -5.17
CA GLU A 95 10.86 -4.97 -4.05
C GLU A 95 10.48 -3.68 -3.31
N GLY A 96 9.97 -2.67 -4.02
CA GLY A 96 9.50 -1.43 -3.43
C GLY A 96 8.21 -1.64 -2.63
N TRP A 97 7.29 -2.46 -3.16
CA TRP A 97 6.06 -2.82 -2.45
C TRP A 97 6.35 -3.55 -1.13
N GLN A 98 7.24 -4.54 -1.16
CA GLN A 98 7.67 -5.25 0.04
C GLN A 98 8.26 -4.33 1.12
N MET A 99 9.01 -3.29 0.71
CA MET A 99 9.54 -2.30 1.65
C MET A 99 8.42 -1.48 2.30
N LEU A 100 7.43 -1.05 1.52
CA LEU A 100 6.29 -0.30 2.02
C LEU A 100 5.43 -1.15 2.97
N ASP A 101 5.08 -2.37 2.57
CA ASP A 101 4.26 -3.29 3.38
C ASP A 101 4.94 -3.62 4.72
N ARG A 102 6.27 -3.81 4.72
CA ARG A 102 7.04 -4.02 5.95
C ARG A 102 6.98 -2.82 6.90
N SER A 103 6.97 -1.60 6.35
CA SER A 103 6.86 -0.38 7.16
C SER A 103 5.45 -0.21 7.74
N LEU A 104 4.42 -0.67 7.04
CA LEU A 104 3.02 -0.64 7.47
C LEU A 104 2.70 -1.72 8.52
N LEU A 105 3.33 -2.90 8.43
CA LEU A 105 3.09 -4.02 9.37
C LEU A 105 3.76 -3.86 10.75
N GLY A 106 4.33 -2.69 11.06
CA GLY A 106 4.83 -2.39 12.41
C GLY A 106 5.99 -3.29 12.86
N THR A 107 6.99 -3.53 12.01
CA THR A 107 8.19 -4.27 12.44
C THR A 107 9.17 -3.35 13.18
N GLU A 108 9.17 -3.43 14.51
CA GLU A 108 10.29 -3.24 15.46
C GLU A 108 11.52 -2.47 14.92
N GLN A 109 11.78 -1.27 15.45
CA GLN A 109 13.05 -0.56 15.21
C GLN A 109 14.26 -1.34 15.77
N SER A 110 15.36 -1.30 15.01
CA SER A 110 16.64 -2.07 15.03
C SER A 110 17.54 -2.00 16.30
N PRO A 111 18.72 -2.69 16.33
CA PRO A 111 19.99 -1.92 16.17
C PRO A 111 21.15 -2.67 15.42
N PRO A 112 22.43 -2.21 15.46
CA PRO A 112 23.19 -1.62 14.35
C PRO A 112 24.21 -2.56 13.65
N VAL A 113 24.68 -2.17 12.45
CA VAL A 113 25.83 -2.72 11.71
C VAL A 113 25.87 -4.24 11.55
N ASP A 114 25.34 -4.75 10.43
CA ASP A 114 26.15 -5.66 9.64
C ASP A 114 25.87 -5.48 8.15
N ALA A 115 26.63 -4.55 7.58
CA ALA A 115 26.96 -4.47 6.17
C ALA A 115 27.85 -5.68 5.75
N ARG A 116 27.51 -6.89 6.20
CA ARG A 116 28.29 -8.11 5.98
C ARG A 116 27.33 -9.26 5.68
N ASN A 117 26.74 -9.24 4.48
CA ASN A 117 26.47 -10.42 3.63
C ASN A 117 25.29 -10.27 2.66
N MET A 118 24.63 -9.11 2.61
CA MET A 118 23.85 -8.75 1.42
C MET A 118 24.84 -8.30 0.36
N LYS A 119 25.52 -9.28 -0.29
CA LYS A 119 26.51 -9.12 -1.35
C LYS A 119 26.05 -8.00 -2.27
N LEU A 120 26.63 -6.82 -2.07
CA LEU A 120 26.47 -5.59 -2.84
C LEU A 120 26.94 -5.87 -4.26
N ARG A 121 26.11 -6.56 -5.05
CA ARG A 121 26.23 -6.65 -6.50
C ARG A 121 25.49 -5.51 -7.20
N PHE A 122 24.97 -4.54 -6.43
CA PHE A 122 24.17 -3.44 -6.97
C PHE A 122 24.97 -2.18 -7.33
N TRP A 123 26.28 -2.16 -7.09
CA TRP A 123 27.15 -1.04 -7.45
C TRP A 123 28.21 -1.45 -8.47
N ARG A 124 27.76 -1.78 -9.68
CA ARG A 124 28.53 -1.50 -10.90
C ARG A 124 27.54 -0.96 -11.93
N ARG A 125 27.62 0.34 -12.20
CA ARG A 125 27.12 0.89 -13.46
C ARG A 125 28.30 0.91 -14.46
N PRO A 126 28.05 0.64 -15.76
CA PRO A 126 29.07 0.59 -16.81
C PRO A 126 29.69 1.96 -17.10
#